data_AF-A0A1V5QVW3-F1
#
_entry.id   AF-A0A1V5QVW3-F1
#
_cell.length_a   1.000
_cell.length_b   1.000
_cell.length_c   1.000
_cell.angle_alpha   90.00
_cell.angle_beta   90.00
_cell.angle_gamma   90.00
#
_symmetry.space_group_name_H-M   'P 1'
#
loop_
_entity.id
_entity.type
_entity.pdbx_description
1 polymer ?
#
loop_
_entity_poly.entity_id
_entity_poly.type
_entity_poly.pdbx_seq_one_letter_code
_entity_poly.pdbx_strand_id
1 'polypeptide(L)' 'MIKAYWMAALLFASLGGNVWAEAAETAGMVKHVRGAVHIERGSEKMPATVGASLQVADKVRTGADGVRQ' A
#
# COMPACT_ATOMS: atom_id res chain seq x y z
N MET A 1 -5.53 5.73 -48.20
CA MET A 1 -5.61 6.43 -46.90
C MET A 1 -5.29 5.49 -45.73
N ILE A 2 -4.18 4.75 -45.79
CA ILE A 2 -3.87 3.67 -44.81
C ILE A 2 -2.84 4.09 -43.75
N LYS A 3 -2.05 5.14 -44.03
CA LYS A 3 -0.98 5.67 -43.17
C LYS A 3 -1.48 6.45 -41.95
N ALA A 4 -2.70 6.98 -41.98
CA ALA A 4 -3.27 7.76 -40.87
C ALA A 4 -3.66 6.87 -39.67
N TYR A 5 -4.06 5.62 -39.92
CA TYR A 5 -4.43 4.67 -38.87
C TYR A 5 -3.22 4.19 -38.05
N TRP A 6 -2.04 4.09 -38.67
CA TRP A 6 -0.81 3.72 -37.98
C TRP A 6 -0.40 4.75 -36.92
N MET A 7 -0.65 6.03 -37.17
CA MET A 7 -0.37 7.10 -36.21
C MET A 7 -1.39 7.15 -35.07
N ALA A 8 -2.65 6.84 -35.36
CA ALA A 8 -3.70 6.74 -34.32
C ALA A 8 -3.48 5.55 -33.37
N ALA A 9 -2.98 4.43 -33.87
CA ALA A 9 -2.69 3.24 -33.06
C ALA A 9 -1.55 3.47 -32.05
N LEU A 10 -0.53 4.24 -32.44
CA LEU A 10 0.60 4.60 -31.56
C LEU A 10 0.19 5.54 -30.42
N LEU A 11 -0.79 6.40 -30.65
CA LEU A 11 -1.28 7.34 -29.63
C LEU A 11 -2.12 6.65 -28.54
N PHE A 12 -2.77 5.52 -28.86
CA PHE A 12 -3.59 4.77 -27.91
C PHE A 12 -2.76 3.84 -26.99
N ALA A 13 -1.55 3.46 -27.41
CA ALA A 13 -0.69 2.53 -26.69
C ALA A 13 0.03 3.15 -25.48
N SER A 14 0.05 4.49 -25.34
CA SER A 14 0.77 5.19 -24.27
C SER A 14 -0.05 5.45 -23.01
N LEU A 15 -1.36 5.17 -23.02
CA LEU A 15 -2.24 5.33 -21.85
C LEU A 15 -2.29 4.11 -20.92
N GLY A 16 -1.40 3.13 -21.11
CA GLY A 16 -1.15 2.08 -20.13
C GLY A 16 -0.31 2.65 -18.98
N GLY A 17 -0.95 3.42 -18.10
CA GLY A 17 -0.31 4.00 -16.93
C GLY A 17 0.46 2.93 -16.16
N ASN A 18 1.75 3.19 -15.96
CA ASN A 18 2.57 2.45 -15.01
C ASN A 18 1.96 2.67 -13.62
N VAL A 19 1.03 1.80 -13.22
CA VAL A 19 0.70 1.63 -11.81
C VAL A 19 1.95 0.99 -11.23
N TRP A 20 2.81 1.82 -10.65
CA TRP A 20 3.89 1.36 -9.81
C TRP A 20 3.22 0.64 -8.64
N ALA A 21 3.03 -0.66 -8.81
CA ALA A 21 2.71 -1.56 -7.72
C ALA A 21 3.98 -1.62 -6.89
N GLU A 22 4.12 -0.69 -5.95
CA GLU A 22 5.07 -0.80 -4.84
C GLU A 22 4.86 -2.20 -4.28
N ALA A 23 5.80 -3.11 -4.57
CA ALA A 23 5.71 -4.49 -4.12
C ALA A 23 5.78 -4.43 -2.60
N ALA A 24 4.61 -4.50 -1.98
CA ALA A 24 4.41 -4.44 -0.54
C ALA A 24 5.20 -5.58 0.12
N GLU A 25 6.46 -5.33 0.45
CA GLU A 25 7.30 -6.30 1.12
C GLU A 25 6.71 -6.57 2.50
N THR A 26 6.33 -7.82 2.74
CA THR A 26 5.70 -8.21 4.00
C THR A 26 6.76 -8.25 5.09
N ALA A 27 6.68 -7.32 6.05
CA ALA A 27 7.52 -7.31 7.24
C ALA A 27 7.12 -8.39 8.25
N GLY A 28 5.84 -8.80 8.24
CA GLY A 28 5.34 -9.88 9.08
C GLY A 28 3.85 -9.80 9.35
N MET A 29 3.42 -10.42 10.45
CA MET A 29 2.01 -10.49 10.84
C MET A 29 1.85 -10.13 12.32
N VAL A 30 0.78 -9.40 12.61
CA VAL A 30 0.42 -9.04 13.98
C VAL A 30 -0.09 -10.28 14.71
N LYS A 31 0.70 -10.77 15.68
CA LYS A 31 0.34 -11.97 16.47
C LYS A 31 -0.58 -11.67 17.67
N HIS A 32 -0.50 -10.45 18.20
CA HIS A 32 -1.23 -10.05 19.39
C HIS A 32 -1.37 -8.53 19.38
N VAL A 33 -2.54 -8.02 19.77
CA VAL A 33 -2.83 -6.58 19.90
C VAL A 33 -3.50 -6.35 21.24
N ARG A 34 -3.11 -5.27 21.92
CA ARG A 34 -3.75 -4.82 23.16
C ARG A 34 -3.90 -3.30 23.14
N GLY A 35 -5.10 -2.82 23.46
CA GLY A 35 -5.42 -1.39 23.42
C GLY A 35 -5.56 -0.85 22.00
N ALA A 36 -5.63 0.48 21.88
CA ALA A 36 -5.72 1.14 20.58
C ALA A 36 -4.37 1.07 19.85
N VAL A 37 -4.31 0.38 18.71
CA VAL A 37 -3.12 0.30 17.84
C VAL A 37 -3.55 0.44 16.38
N HIS A 38 -2.80 1.24 15.62
CA HIS A 38 -3.08 1.50 14.21
C HIS A 38 -1.81 1.36 13.36
N ILE A 39 -2.01 0.96 12.11
CA ILE A 39 -1.00 0.87 11.07
C ILE A 39 -1.18 2.09 10.17
N GLU A 40 -0.14 2.90 10.03
CA GLU A 40 -0.07 3.99 9.07
C GLU A 40 0.69 3.50 7.84
N ARG A 41 -0.03 3.34 6.73
CA ARG A 41 0.49 2.91 5.43
C ARG A 41 0.32 4.03 4.42
N GLY A 42 1.40 4.75 4.15
CA GLY A 42 1.35 5.98 3.35
C GLY A 42 0.45 7.03 4.03
N SER A 43 -0.68 7.36 3.40
CA SER A 43 -1.69 8.29 3.96
C SER A 43 -2.88 7.57 4.60
N GLU A 44 -2.90 6.24 4.57
CA GLU A 44 -3.98 5.45 5.12
C GLU A 44 -3.70 5.05 6.57
N LYS A 45 -4.72 5.15 7.43
CA LYS A 45 -4.68 4.69 8.81
C LYS A 45 -5.62 3.51 8.98
N MET A 46 -5.06 2.34 9.22
CA MET A 46 -5.78 1.09 9.39
C MET A 46 -5.73 0.62 10.84
N PRO A 47 -6.76 -0.05 11.38
CA PRO A 47 -6.64 -0.70 12.68
C PRO A 47 -5.64 -1.86 12.61
N ALA A 48 -4.74 -1.96 13.60
CA ALA A 48 -3.89 -3.13 13.75
C ALA A 48 -4.72 -4.24 14.42
N THR A 49 -5.11 -5.27 13.68
CA THR A 49 -5.80 -6.44 14.22
C THR A 49 -4.88 -7.66 14.23
N VAL A 50 -5.13 -8.64 15.08
CA VAL A 50 -4.42 -9.92 15.02
C VAL A 50 -4.65 -10.56 13.64
N GLY A 51 -3.58 -11.05 13.03
CA GLY A 51 -3.60 -11.57 11.66
C GLY A 51 -3.39 -10.51 10.58
N ALA A 52 -3.36 -9.21 10.91
CA ALA A 52 -3.05 -8.18 9.93
C ALA A 52 -1.60 -8.30 9.44
N SER A 53 -1.43 -8.28 8.12
CA SER A 53 -0.11 -8.24 7.48
C SER A 53 0.49 -6.83 7.61
N LEU A 54 1.69 -6.78 8.17
CA LEU A 54 2.52 -5.60 8.23
C LEU A 54 3.45 -5.60 7.01
N GLN A 55 3.57 -4.44 6.38
CA GLN A 55 4.51 -4.16 5.31
C GLN A 55 5.73 -3.43 5.87
N VAL A 56 6.89 -3.53 5.20
CA VAL A 56 8.14 -2.88 5.63
C VAL A 56 7.99 -1.36 5.73
N ALA A 57 7.17 -0.75 4.88
CA ALA A 57 6.90 0.68 4.89
C ALA A 57 5.89 1.14 5.96
N ASP A 58 5.25 0.19 6.67
CA ASP A 58 4.21 0.53 7.66
C ASP A 58 4.82 1.16 8.91
N LYS A 59 4.12 2.17 9.44
CA LYS A 59 4.39 2.69 10.78
C LYS A 59 3.30 2.21 11.74
N VAL A 60 3.69 1.44 12.74
CA VAL A 60 2.77 1.01 13.80
C VAL A 60 2.74 2.06 14.90
N ARG A 61 1.57 2.65 15.14
CA ARG A 61 1.34 3.63 16.21
C ARG A 61 0.44 3.03 17.28
N THR A 62 0.89 3.07 18.50
CA THR A 62 0.08 2.74 19.68
C THR A 62 -0.60 4.00 20.20
N GLY A 63 -1.82 3.87 20.70
CA GLY A 63 -2.58 4.95 21.34
C GLY A 63 -2.05 5.24 22.75
N ALA A 64 -2.82 5.99 23.53
CA ALA A 64 -2.45 6.35 24.91
C ALA A 64 -2.14 5.13 25.81
N ASP A 65 -2.69 3.95 25.46
CA ASP A 65 -2.52 2.68 26.18
C ASP A 65 -1.22 1.93 25.78
N GLY A 66 -0.46 2.50 24.84
CA GLY A 66 0.75 1.94 24.28
C GLY A 66 1.97 2.14 25.16
N VAL A 67 2.37 1.06 25.83
CA VAL A 67 3.62 0.91 26.58
C VAL A 67 4.79 1.65 25.90
N ARG A 68 5.46 2.55 26.66
CA ARG A 68 6.83 2.99 26.40
C ARG A 68 7.70 1.74 26.30
N GLN A 69 8.23 1.44 25.11
CA GLN A 69 9.39 0.55 25.00
C GLN A 69 10.63 1.30 25.46
#